data_AF-A0A659S4V2-F1
#
_entry.id   AF-A0A659S4V2-F1
#
_cell.length_a   1.000
_cell.length_b   1.000
_cell.length_c   1.000
_cell.angle_alpha   90.00
_cell.angle_beta   90.00
_cell.angle_gamma   90.00
#
_symmetry.space_group_name_H-M   'P 1'
#
loop_
_entity.id
_entity.type
_entity.pdbx_description
1 polymer ?
#
loop_
_entity_poly.entity_id
_entity_poly.type
_entity_poly.pdbx_seq_one_letter_code
_entity_poly.pdbx_strand_id
1 'polypeptide(L)'
;MLCGLGGGRLLNVLRGMTLTSLPLRLAVSRLLRQPWSTLSQLSAFSLSFMLLALLLVLRGDLLDRWEQQLPPAGGADCLVTSAAAQVGPLKAFLAEHQVIPQTFYPIVRARLTRINGNPTEGQQDESLNRELNLTWQDTRPAHNPLVAGHWPPKPGEVSMEEGLAKRLNVRLGDSGPG
;
A
#
# COMPACT_ATOMS: atom_id res chain seq x y z
N MET A 1 27.01 25.12 17.80
CA MET A 1 27.63 26.13 18.69
C MET A 1 26.76 27.37 18.97
N LEU A 2 25.69 27.67 18.22
CA LEU A 2 24.85 28.85 18.49
C LEU A 2 23.88 28.72 19.70
N CYS A 3 23.39 27.51 20.04
CA CYS A 3 22.44 27.36 21.16
C CYS A 3 23.04 27.68 22.54
N GLY A 4 24.34 27.44 22.75
CA GLY A 4 25.02 27.73 24.02
C GLY A 4 25.16 29.24 24.29
N LEU A 5 25.38 30.03 23.25
CA LEU A 5 25.53 31.49 23.34
C LEU A 5 24.18 32.20 23.58
N GLY A 6 23.11 31.72 22.95
CA GLY A 6 21.75 32.24 23.17
C GLY A 6 21.26 31.99 24.61
N GLY A 7 21.47 30.77 25.12
CA GLY A 7 21.12 30.42 26.50
C GLY A 7 21.90 31.25 27.53
N GLY A 8 23.20 31.46 27.31
CA GLY A 8 24.04 32.27 28.20
C GLY A 8 23.68 33.75 28.24
N ARG A 9 23.34 34.36 27.09
CA ARG A 9 22.89 35.76 27.04
C ARG A 9 21.53 35.97 27.69
N LEU A 10 20.58 35.05 27.47
CA LEU A 10 19.27 35.10 28.13
C LEU A 10 19.40 34.99 29.65
N LEU A 11 20.31 34.14 30.13
CA LEU A 11 20.61 33.98 31.56
C LEU A 11 21.14 35.26 32.21
N ASN A 12 22.01 35.97 31.49
CA ASN A 12 22.64 37.19 31.99
C ASN A 12 21.67 38.37 32.01
N VAL A 13 20.74 38.43 31.05
CA VAL A 13 19.65 39.41 31.02
C VAL A 13 18.65 39.15 32.15
N LEU A 14 18.27 37.90 32.39
CA LEU A 14 17.40 37.51 33.52
C LEU A 14 18.03 37.79 34.90
N ARG A 15 19.36 37.76 35.00
CA ARG A 15 20.10 38.14 36.22
C ARG A 15 20.01 39.64 36.54
N GLY A 16 19.81 40.49 35.52
CA GLY A 16 19.68 41.94 35.68
C GLY A 16 18.25 42.41 35.97
N MET A 17 17.23 41.56 35.75
CA MET A 17 15.84 41.90 36.04
C MET A 17 15.52 41.62 37.52
N THR A 18 15.23 42.66 38.28
CA THR A 18 14.79 42.57 39.68
C THR A 18 13.39 41.96 39.74
N LEU A 19 13.31 40.63 39.77
CA LEU A 19 12.09 39.87 40.05
C LEU A 19 11.62 40.21 41.48
N THR A 20 10.52 40.94 41.57
CA THR A 20 9.91 41.46 42.81
C THR A 20 9.30 40.38 43.70
N SER A 21 9.09 39.16 43.20
CA SER A 21 8.57 38.02 43.97
C SER A 21 9.68 37.07 44.43
N LEU A 22 9.92 37.06 45.75
CA LEU A 22 10.83 36.15 46.47
C LEU A 22 10.73 34.66 46.04
N PRO A 23 9.54 34.04 45.88
CA PRO A 23 9.45 32.63 45.48
C PRO A 23 9.90 32.39 44.03
N LEU A 24 9.64 33.34 43.13
CA LEU A 24 10.00 33.25 41.71
C LEU A 24 11.51 33.42 41.53
N ARG A 25 12.12 34.33 42.30
CA ARG A 25 13.59 34.48 42.37
C ARG A 25 14.28 33.23 42.92
N LEU A 26 13.71 32.56 43.93
CA LEU A 26 14.22 31.29 44.46
C LEU A 26 14.08 30.15 43.45
N ALA A 27 12.93 30.03 42.78
CA ALA A 27 12.72 29.03 41.73
C ALA A 27 13.70 29.22 40.56
N VAL A 28 13.86 30.45 40.08
CA VAL A 28 14.81 30.80 39.01
C VAL A 28 16.25 30.55 39.46
N SER A 29 16.64 30.91 40.69
CA SER A 29 18.00 30.65 41.19
C SER A 29 18.34 29.16 41.33
N ARG A 30 17.35 28.29 41.62
CA ARG A 30 17.54 26.82 41.60
C ARG A 30 17.71 26.31 40.18
N LEU A 31 16.93 26.83 39.23
CA LEU A 31 17.04 26.52 37.80
C LEU A 31 18.44 26.90 37.26
N LEU A 32 18.96 28.05 37.70
CA LEU A 32 20.27 28.58 37.34
C LEU A 32 21.46 27.83 37.95
N ARG A 33 21.26 27.05 39.01
CA ARG A 33 22.32 26.28 39.68
C ARG A 33 22.59 24.92 39.03
N GLN A 34 21.61 24.33 38.32
CA GLN A 34 21.78 23.09 37.56
C GLN A 34 21.16 23.21 36.14
N PRO A 35 21.70 24.13 35.30
CA PRO A 35 21.14 24.40 33.97
C PRO A 35 21.25 23.21 33.02
N TRP A 36 22.26 22.35 33.18
CA TRP A 36 22.48 21.21 32.28
C TRP A 36 21.44 20.09 32.44
N SER A 37 21.07 19.76 33.67
CA SER A 37 20.04 18.73 33.94
C SER A 37 18.67 19.20 33.48
N THR A 38 18.31 20.44 33.81
CA THR A 38 17.02 21.03 33.39
C THR A 38 16.92 21.22 31.88
N LEU A 39 18.00 21.60 31.18
CA LEU A 39 18.02 21.62 29.72
C LEU A 39 17.79 20.22 29.12
N SER A 40 18.48 19.20 29.63
CA SER A 40 18.33 17.84 29.11
C SER A 40 16.90 17.32 29.28
N GLN A 41 16.29 17.57 30.44
CA GLN A 41 14.92 17.13 30.71
C GLN A 41 13.91 17.86 29.83
N LEU A 42 14.06 19.17 29.65
CA LEU A 42 13.18 19.97 28.80
C LEU A 42 13.34 19.61 27.30
N SER A 43 14.56 19.27 26.88
CA SER A 43 14.82 18.74 25.52
C SER A 43 14.21 17.36 25.30
N ALA A 44 14.28 16.46 26.30
CA ALA A 44 13.67 15.15 26.22
C ALA A 44 12.14 15.26 26.11
N PHE A 45 11.52 16.14 26.91
CA PHE A 45 10.09 16.42 26.78
C PHE A 45 9.73 17.02 25.43
N SER A 46 10.48 18.02 24.96
CA SER A 46 10.23 18.66 23.66
C SER A 46 10.35 17.66 22.51
N LEU A 47 11.34 16.76 22.57
CA LEU A 47 11.55 15.72 21.56
C LEU A 47 10.40 14.71 21.56
N SER A 48 9.91 14.30 22.74
CA SER A 48 8.73 13.43 22.86
C SER A 48 7.47 14.09 22.28
N PHE A 49 7.23 15.37 22.57
CA PHE A 49 6.11 16.11 21.98
C PHE A 49 6.26 16.28 20.47
N MET A 50 7.47 16.55 19.98
CA MET A 50 7.75 16.65 18.55
C MET A 50 7.52 15.32 17.82
N LEU A 51 7.97 14.21 18.41
CA LEU A 51 7.73 12.88 17.88
C LEU A 51 6.24 12.54 17.84
N LEU A 52 5.52 12.85 18.92
CA LEU A 52 4.07 12.66 18.98
C LEU A 52 3.33 13.50 17.92
N ALA A 53 3.70 14.76 17.76
CA ALA A 53 3.15 15.63 16.73
C ALA A 53 3.44 15.11 15.32
N LEU A 54 4.66 14.62 15.07
CA LEU A 54 5.04 14.03 13.78
C LEU A 54 4.20 12.77 13.48
N LEU A 55 3.96 11.90 14.48
CA LEU A 55 3.10 10.73 14.31
C LEU A 55 1.65 11.11 14.00
N LEU A 56 1.11 12.14 14.66
CA LEU A 56 -0.25 12.64 14.39
C LEU A 56 -0.38 13.21 12.98
N VAL A 57 0.64 13.93 12.50
CA VAL A 57 0.68 14.44 11.12
C VAL A 57 0.81 13.30 10.12
N LEU A 58 1.73 12.35 10.35
CA LEU A 58 1.93 11.21 9.45
C LEU A 58 0.68 10.36 9.32
N ARG A 59 -0.03 10.11 10.42
CA ARG A 59 -1.29 9.35 10.36
C ARG A 59 -2.35 10.08 9.54
N GLY A 60 -2.38 11.41 9.57
CA GLY A 60 -3.32 12.21 8.78
C GLY A 60 -2.91 12.20 7.31
N ASP A 61 -1.70 12.67 7.02
CA ASP A 61 -1.21 12.85 5.64
C ASP A 61 -1.05 11.51 4.89
N LEU A 62 -0.62 10.44 5.56
CA LEU A 62 -0.58 9.11 4.91
C LEU A 62 -1.97 8.55 4.68
N LEU A 63 -2.93 8.75 5.60
CA LEU A 63 -4.28 8.23 5.43
C LEU A 63 -5.03 9.05 4.36
N ASP A 64 -4.90 10.37 4.38
CA ASP A 64 -5.49 11.28 3.38
C ASP A 64 -4.90 11.02 1.99
N ARG A 65 -3.58 10.81 1.86
CA ARG A 65 -2.96 10.47 0.57
C ARG A 65 -3.32 9.06 0.13
N TRP A 66 -3.41 8.12 1.05
CA TRP A 66 -3.83 6.76 0.72
C TRP A 66 -5.29 6.75 0.25
N GLU A 67 -6.17 7.51 0.91
CA GLU A 67 -7.58 7.72 0.53
C GLU A 67 -7.73 8.47 -0.80
N GLN A 68 -6.85 9.43 -1.09
CA GLN A 68 -6.83 10.13 -2.39
C GLN A 68 -6.23 9.28 -3.53
N GLN A 69 -5.40 8.28 -3.21
CA GLN A 69 -4.91 7.30 -4.18
C GLN A 69 -5.93 6.20 -4.48
N LEU A 70 -6.94 6.04 -3.62
CA LEU A 70 -8.08 5.19 -3.90
C LEU A 70 -8.96 5.88 -4.96
N PRO A 71 -9.30 5.19 -6.06
CA PRO A 71 -10.18 5.74 -7.09
C PRO A 71 -11.48 6.24 -6.44
N PRO A 72 -12.00 7.41 -6.85
CA PRO A 72 -13.27 7.91 -6.34
C PRO A 72 -14.33 6.83 -6.54
N ALA A 73 -15.05 6.48 -5.46
CA ALA A 73 -16.02 5.40 -5.36
C ALA A 73 -16.70 5.06 -6.69
N GLY A 74 -16.17 4.04 -7.38
CA GLY A 74 -16.45 3.85 -8.80
C GLY A 74 -15.74 2.66 -9.43
N GLY A 75 -15.95 1.47 -8.86
CA GLY A 75 -15.88 0.21 -9.61
C GLY A 75 -14.52 -0.48 -9.66
N ALA A 76 -14.11 -1.12 -8.56
CA ALA A 76 -13.55 -2.47 -8.55
C ALA A 76 -13.18 -2.82 -7.09
N ASP A 77 -14.16 -3.31 -6.34
CA ASP A 77 -13.89 -4.04 -5.10
C ASP A 77 -13.09 -5.30 -5.46
N CYS A 78 -11.77 -5.16 -5.55
CA CYS A 78 -10.85 -6.29 -5.61
C CYS A 78 -10.87 -6.98 -4.24
N LEU A 79 -11.94 -7.75 -3.99
CA LEU A 79 -12.02 -8.71 -2.91
C LEU A 79 -10.93 -9.75 -3.15
N VAL A 80 -9.80 -9.51 -2.51
CA VAL A 80 -8.62 -10.36 -2.47
C VAL A 80 -9.06 -11.77 -2.07
N THR A 81 -9.02 -12.67 -3.06
CA THR A 81 -8.87 -14.13 -2.91
C THR A 81 -9.69 -14.78 -1.78
N SER A 82 -11.01 -14.75 -1.86
CA SER A 82 -11.82 -15.71 -1.10
C SER A 82 -11.81 -17.04 -1.86
N ALA A 83 -11.28 -18.09 -1.24
CA ALA A 83 -11.28 -19.44 -1.80
C ALA A 83 -12.68 -19.78 -2.37
N ALA A 84 -12.72 -20.39 -3.55
CA ALA A 84 -13.93 -20.64 -4.35
C ALA A 84 -15.12 -21.25 -3.58
N ALA A 85 -14.89 -21.83 -2.40
CA ALA A 85 -15.90 -22.37 -1.49
C ALA A 85 -16.85 -21.33 -0.84
N GLN A 86 -16.55 -20.03 -0.85
CA GLN A 86 -17.37 -19.03 -0.12
C GLN A 86 -18.17 -18.07 -1.02
N VAL A 87 -18.12 -18.26 -2.33
CA VAL A 87 -18.79 -17.38 -3.30
C VAL A 87 -20.32 -17.43 -3.16
N GLY A 88 -20.89 -18.58 -2.83
CA GLY A 88 -22.34 -18.76 -2.67
C GLY A 88 -22.94 -17.94 -1.51
N PRO A 89 -22.49 -18.15 -0.27
CA PRO A 89 -22.96 -17.38 0.89
C PRO A 89 -22.70 -15.88 0.76
N LEU A 90 -21.55 -15.49 0.17
CA LEU A 90 -21.20 -14.09 -0.02
C LEU A 90 -22.13 -13.40 -1.04
N LYS A 91 -22.48 -14.08 -2.14
CA LYS A 91 -23.47 -13.57 -3.12
C LYS A 91 -24.85 -13.38 -2.49
N ALA A 92 -25.29 -14.30 -1.64
CA ALA A 92 -26.57 -14.19 -0.94
C ALA A 92 -26.58 -12.99 0.03
N PHE A 93 -25.50 -12.81 0.80
CA PHE A 93 -25.33 -11.67 1.71
C PHE A 93 -25.30 -10.32 0.98
N LEU A 94 -24.56 -10.23 -0.13
CA LEU A 94 -24.50 -9.02 -0.96
C LEU A 94 -25.85 -8.68 -1.60
N ALA A 95 -26.60 -9.70 -2.05
CA ALA A 95 -27.95 -9.53 -2.59
C ALA A 95 -28.96 -9.05 -1.53
N GLU A 96 -28.85 -9.55 -0.30
CA GLU A 96 -29.70 -9.14 0.83
C GLU A 96 -29.47 -7.67 1.21
N HIS A 97 -28.25 -7.17 1.03
CA HIS A 97 -27.89 -5.77 1.26
C HIS A 97 -28.00 -4.86 0.02
N GLN A 98 -28.65 -5.32 -1.06
CA GLN A 98 -28.83 -4.57 -2.33
C GLN A 98 -27.53 -4.09 -2.98
N VAL A 99 -26.40 -4.71 -2.67
CA VAL A 99 -25.13 -4.43 -3.35
C VAL A 99 -25.18 -5.15 -4.69
N ILE A 100 -25.32 -4.40 -5.77
CA ILE A 100 -25.23 -4.95 -7.14
C ILE A 100 -23.84 -5.58 -7.25
N PRO A 101 -23.72 -6.92 -7.45
CA PRO A 101 -22.42 -7.55 -7.55
C PRO A 101 -21.68 -6.98 -8.77
N GLN A 102 -20.67 -6.15 -8.51
CA GLN A 102 -19.65 -5.83 -9.50
C GLN A 102 -19.04 -7.16 -9.95
N THR A 103 -18.85 -7.33 -11.26
CA THR A 103 -18.46 -8.57 -11.94
C THR A 103 -17.51 -9.43 -11.10
N PHE A 104 -17.92 -10.65 -10.79
CA PHE A 104 -17.06 -11.58 -10.04
C PHE A 104 -16.03 -12.18 -11.00
N TYR A 105 -14.73 -12.03 -10.69
CA TYR A 105 -13.63 -12.60 -11.46
C TYR A 105 -13.10 -13.84 -10.72
N PRO A 106 -13.63 -15.03 -11.00
CA PRO A 106 -13.10 -16.23 -10.38
C PRO A 106 -11.69 -16.50 -10.91
N ILE A 107 -10.78 -16.89 -10.02
CA ILE A 107 -9.37 -17.14 -10.33
C ILE A 107 -9.11 -18.64 -10.16
N VAL A 108 -8.63 -19.29 -11.23
CA VAL A 108 -8.09 -20.65 -11.20
C VAL A 108 -6.58 -20.56 -11.32
N ARG A 109 -5.84 -21.35 -10.55
CA ARG A 109 -4.39 -21.50 -10.74
C ARG A 109 -4.11 -22.65 -11.70
N ALA A 110 -3.30 -22.40 -12.72
CA ALA A 110 -2.88 -23.40 -13.69
C ALA A 110 -1.39 -23.23 -14.01
N ARG A 111 -0.69 -24.34 -14.26
CA ARG A 111 0.71 -24.32 -14.66
C ARG A 111 0.84 -24.64 -16.14
N LEU A 112 1.63 -23.84 -16.85
CA LEU A 112 1.98 -24.13 -18.24
C LEU A 112 3.04 -25.23 -18.25
N THR A 113 2.69 -26.44 -18.68
CA THR A 113 3.61 -27.60 -18.71
C THR A 113 4.30 -27.75 -20.07
N ARG A 114 3.66 -27.24 -21.13
CA ARG A 114 4.06 -27.44 -22.51
C ARG A 114 3.59 -26.29 -23.40
N ILE A 115 4.43 -25.92 -24.36
CA ILE A 115 4.07 -25.03 -25.48
C ILE A 115 4.44 -25.77 -26.77
N ASN A 116 3.48 -25.96 -27.69
CA ASN A 116 3.74 -26.58 -29.00
C ASN A 116 4.50 -27.93 -28.93
N GLY A 117 4.21 -28.78 -27.94
CA GLY A 117 4.93 -30.05 -27.78
C GLY A 117 6.14 -30.00 -26.83
N ASN A 118 6.73 -28.82 -26.62
CA ASN A 118 7.99 -28.68 -25.87
C ASN A 118 7.76 -28.43 -24.39
N PRO A 119 8.50 -29.12 -23.48
CA PRO A 119 8.41 -28.89 -22.05
C PRO A 119 8.84 -27.47 -21.70
N THR A 120 8.13 -26.87 -20.74
CA THR A 120 8.40 -25.51 -20.24
C THR A 120 9.36 -25.50 -19.05
N GLU A 121 9.62 -26.66 -18.43
CA GLU A 121 10.54 -26.77 -17.30
C GLU A 121 11.97 -26.39 -17.69
N GLY A 122 12.58 -25.50 -16.89
CA GLY A 122 13.96 -25.04 -17.11
C GLY A 122 14.09 -23.91 -18.13
N GLN A 123 12.99 -23.35 -18.65
CA GLN A 123 13.05 -22.12 -19.44
C GLN A 123 13.34 -20.90 -18.56
N GLN A 124 13.95 -19.88 -19.18
CA GLN A 124 14.41 -18.66 -18.50
C GLN A 124 13.27 -17.73 -18.07
N ASP A 125 12.07 -17.83 -18.68
CA ASP A 125 10.95 -16.97 -18.30
C ASP A 125 10.27 -17.50 -17.02
N GLU A 126 10.34 -16.70 -15.95
CA GLU A 126 9.72 -16.96 -14.65
C GLU A 126 8.23 -17.30 -14.72
N SER A 127 7.50 -16.79 -15.72
CA SER A 127 6.07 -17.10 -15.90
C SER A 127 5.81 -18.59 -16.19
N LEU A 128 6.81 -19.33 -16.71
CA LEU A 128 6.75 -20.76 -16.95
C LEU A 128 7.10 -21.60 -15.73
N ASN A 129 7.83 -21.00 -14.77
CA ASN A 129 8.30 -21.66 -13.57
C ASN A 129 7.34 -21.49 -12.37
N ARG A 130 6.16 -20.90 -12.59
CA ARG A 130 5.15 -20.65 -11.56
C ARG A 130 3.73 -21.03 -12.01
N GLU A 131 2.81 -21.07 -11.05
CA GLU A 131 1.38 -21.13 -11.33
C GLU A 131 0.88 -19.79 -11.86
N LEU A 132 0.15 -19.81 -12.97
CA LEU A 132 -0.51 -18.67 -13.58
C LEU A 132 -1.96 -18.57 -13.09
N ASN A 133 -2.42 -17.34 -12.89
CA ASN A 133 -3.81 -17.06 -12.56
C ASN A 133 -4.62 -16.93 -13.84
N LEU A 134 -5.54 -17.86 -14.07
CA LEU A 134 -6.53 -17.82 -15.13
C LEU A 134 -7.82 -17.23 -14.58
N THR A 135 -8.42 -16.32 -15.35
CA THR A 135 -9.78 -15.84 -15.09
C THR A 135 -10.68 -16.28 -16.23
N TRP A 136 -11.94 -16.62 -15.92
CA TRP A 136 -12.94 -16.91 -16.94
C TRP A 136 -14.10 -15.94 -16.81
N GLN A 137 -14.62 -15.50 -17.95
CA GLN A 137 -15.78 -14.61 -18.02
C GLN A 137 -16.60 -14.94 -19.25
N ASP A 138 -17.92 -14.89 -19.10
CA ASP A 138 -18.87 -15.11 -20.19
C ASP A 138 -18.89 -13.91 -21.17
N THR A 139 -18.59 -12.71 -20.67
CA THR A 139 -18.60 -11.46 -21.44
C THR A 139 -17.22 -10.83 -21.47
N ARG A 140 -16.87 -10.18 -22.58
CA ARG A 140 -15.57 -9.52 -22.74
C ARG A 140 -15.51 -8.26 -21.87
N PRO A 141 -14.50 -8.08 -21.01
CA PRO A 141 -14.34 -6.86 -20.24
C PRO A 141 -14.04 -5.66 -21.15
N ALA A 142 -14.72 -4.53 -20.93
CA ALA A 142 -14.46 -3.30 -21.69
C ALA A 142 -13.03 -2.75 -21.50
N HIS A 143 -12.41 -3.03 -20.36
CA HIS A 143 -11.06 -2.60 -20.01
C HIS A 143 -9.95 -3.53 -20.55
N ASN A 144 -10.30 -4.63 -21.23
CA ASN A 144 -9.33 -5.55 -21.83
C ASN A 144 -9.62 -5.68 -23.33
N PRO A 145 -9.12 -4.74 -24.16
CA PRO A 145 -9.37 -4.76 -25.59
C PRO A 145 -8.74 -5.99 -26.26
N LEU A 146 -9.47 -6.61 -27.17
CA LEU A 146 -8.97 -7.74 -27.95
C LEU A 146 -8.01 -7.21 -29.03
N VAL A 147 -6.73 -7.55 -28.89
CA VAL A 147 -5.68 -7.14 -29.84
C VAL A 147 -5.68 -8.02 -31.09
N ALA A 148 -5.92 -9.33 -30.94
CA ALA A 148 -5.98 -10.27 -32.04
C ALA A 148 -6.76 -11.55 -31.66
N GLY A 149 -7.31 -12.26 -32.65
CA GLY A 149 -8.13 -13.46 -32.45
C GLY A 149 -9.62 -13.15 -32.40
N HIS A 150 -10.39 -14.00 -31.71
CA HIS A 150 -11.83 -13.89 -31.60
C HIS A 150 -12.28 -14.06 -30.14
N TRP A 151 -13.38 -13.42 -29.77
CA TRP A 151 -14.02 -13.58 -28.47
C TRP A 151 -15.50 -13.98 -28.65
N PRO A 152 -16.04 -14.91 -27.84
CA PRO A 152 -15.32 -15.74 -26.87
C PRO A 152 -14.42 -16.79 -27.57
N PRO A 153 -13.34 -17.25 -26.91
CA PRO A 153 -12.53 -18.35 -27.43
C PRO A 153 -13.36 -19.63 -27.56
N LYS A 154 -13.02 -20.49 -28.53
CA LYS A 154 -13.69 -21.80 -28.69
C LYS A 154 -13.32 -22.75 -27.55
N PRO A 155 -14.07 -23.84 -27.32
CA PRO A 155 -13.69 -24.85 -26.33
C PRO A 155 -12.26 -25.35 -26.55
N GLY A 156 -11.42 -25.23 -25.52
CA GLY A 156 -9.99 -25.60 -25.56
C GLY A 156 -9.04 -24.46 -25.99
N GLU A 157 -9.56 -23.31 -26.39
CA GLU A 157 -8.75 -22.11 -26.64
C GLU A 157 -8.66 -21.24 -25.37
N VAL A 158 -7.52 -20.60 -25.17
CA VAL A 158 -7.27 -19.69 -24.05
C VAL A 158 -6.88 -18.31 -24.54
N SER A 159 -7.37 -17.28 -23.86
CA SER A 159 -6.93 -15.90 -24.10
C SER A 159 -5.72 -15.60 -23.22
N MET A 160 -4.69 -15.01 -23.81
CA MET A 160 -3.43 -14.65 -23.13
C MET A 160 -3.08 -13.18 -23.35
N GLU A 161 -2.45 -12.56 -22.36
CA GLU A 161 -1.93 -11.20 -22.47
C GLU A 161 -0.88 -11.11 -23.59
N GLU A 162 -0.97 -10.05 -24.42
CA GLU A 162 -0.05 -9.84 -25.54
C GLU A 162 1.42 -9.79 -25.09
N GLY A 163 1.71 -9.16 -23.95
CA GLY A 163 3.07 -9.07 -23.41
C GLY A 163 3.64 -10.46 -23.06
N LEU A 164 2.82 -11.32 -22.45
CA LEU A 164 3.18 -12.70 -22.15
C LEU A 164 3.37 -13.51 -23.45
N ALA A 165 2.47 -13.37 -24.41
CA ALA A 165 2.56 -14.02 -25.72
C ALA A 165 3.89 -13.69 -26.43
N LYS A 166 4.28 -12.42 -26.42
CA LYS A 166 5.54 -11.94 -27.03
C LYS A 166 6.77 -12.53 -26.35
N ARG A 167 6.83 -12.52 -25.01
CA ARG A 167 7.98 -13.07 -24.27
C ARG A 167 8.14 -14.57 -24.46
N LEU A 168 7.02 -15.29 -24.50
CA LEU A 168 6.99 -16.74 -24.72
C LEU A 168 7.07 -17.12 -26.21
N ASN A 169 7.11 -16.13 -27.11
CA ASN A 169 7.10 -16.31 -28.57
C ASN A 169 5.95 -17.21 -29.07
N VAL A 170 4.77 -17.10 -28.44
CA VAL A 170 3.56 -17.84 -28.78
C VAL A 170 2.73 -17.05 -29.78
N ARG A 171 2.23 -17.73 -30.82
CA ARG A 171 1.40 -17.13 -31.87
C ARG A 171 -0.05 -17.62 -31.79
N LEU A 172 -0.96 -16.87 -32.41
CA LEU A 172 -2.35 -17.30 -32.59
C LEU A 172 -2.41 -18.61 -33.37
N GLY A 173 -3.13 -19.60 -32.83
CA GLY A 173 -3.26 -20.93 -33.41
C GLY A 173 -2.21 -21.93 -32.94
N ASP A 174 -1.23 -21.51 -32.13
CA ASP A 174 -0.34 -22.43 -31.44
C ASP A 174 -1.12 -23.31 -30.46
N SER A 175 -0.66 -24.55 -30.30
CA SER A 175 -1.31 -25.49 -29.38
C SER A 175 -1.08 -25.02 -27.95
N GLY A 176 -2.17 -24.60 -27.30
CA GLY A 176 -2.20 -24.24 -25.89
C GLY A 176 -1.83 -25.42 -24.97
N PRO A 177 -1.61 -25.17 -23.68
CA PRO A 177 -1.19 -26.19 -22.73
C PRO A 177 -2.26 -27.27 -22.58
N GLY A 178 -1.82 -28.52 -22.55
CA GLY A 178 -2.50 -29.58 -21.80
C GLY A 178 -2.07 -29.56 -20.34
#